data_AF-A0A1Z9FMC4-F1
#
_entry.id   AF-A0A1Z9FMC4-F1
#
_cell.length_a   1.000
_cell.length_b   1.000
_cell.length_c   1.000
_cell.angle_alpha   90.00
_cell.angle_beta   90.00
_cell.angle_gamma   90.00
#
_symmetry.space_group_name_H-M   'P 1'
#
loop_
_entity.id
_entity.type
_entity.pdbx_description
1 polymer ?
#
loop_
_entity_poly.entity_id
_entity_poly.type
_entity_poly.pdbx_seq_one_letter_code
_entity_poly.pdbx_strand_id
1 'polypeptide(L)'
;QKRILNNYEVIRSELVKHGSGLEEKKEIIVLTKSDLIDEDKIKVITKKLEKKFNKKISSISINDINSLITLKNLLLSEKNKNKESVLKKWSP
;
A
#
# COMPACT_ATOMS: atom_id res chain seq x y z
N GLN A 1 -13.24 -5.42 -13.37
CA GLN A 1 -12.66 -5.55 -12.01
C GLN A 1 -11.68 -6.72 -11.84
N LYS A 2 -11.82 -7.87 -12.55
CA LYS A 2 -10.97 -9.07 -12.41
C LYS A 2 -9.45 -8.85 -12.60
N ARG A 3 -9.04 -7.86 -13.41
CA ARG A 3 -7.62 -7.60 -13.74
C ARG A 3 -6.80 -7.00 -12.60
N ILE A 4 -7.37 -6.12 -11.77
CA ILE A 4 -6.60 -5.44 -10.69
C ILE A 4 -6.09 -6.45 -9.65
N LEU A 5 -6.95 -7.41 -9.29
CA LEU A 5 -6.63 -8.45 -8.32
C LEU A 5 -5.55 -9.40 -8.84
N ASN A 6 -5.69 -9.83 -10.08
CA ASN A 6 -4.72 -10.69 -10.74
C ASN A 6 -3.37 -10.00 -10.89
N ASN A 7 -3.36 -8.70 -11.26
CA ASN A 7 -2.13 -7.93 -11.36
C ASN A 7 -1.40 -7.85 -10.02
N TYR A 8 -2.13 -7.62 -8.93
CA TYR A 8 -1.53 -7.61 -7.59
C TYR A 8 -0.92 -8.98 -7.23
N GLU A 9 -1.63 -10.07 -7.50
CA GLU A 9 -1.14 -11.43 -7.24
C GLU A 9 0.11 -11.76 -8.05
N VAL A 10 0.15 -11.36 -9.32
CA VAL A 10 1.33 -11.53 -10.17
C VAL A 10 2.53 -10.77 -9.58
N ILE A 11 2.38 -9.49 -9.28
CA ILE A 11 3.45 -8.66 -8.70
C ILE A 11 3.93 -9.24 -7.37
N ARG A 12 3.00 -9.69 -6.51
CA ARG A 12 3.36 -10.31 -5.23
C ARG A 12 4.12 -11.62 -5.43
N SER A 13 3.72 -12.44 -6.40
CA SER A 13 4.41 -13.69 -6.71
C SER A 13 5.83 -13.45 -7.24
N GLU A 14 6.04 -12.39 -8.02
CA GLU A 14 7.36 -11.97 -8.50
C GLU A 14 8.22 -11.44 -7.35
N LEU A 15 7.66 -10.63 -6.47
CA LEU A 15 8.32 -10.14 -5.26
C LEU A 15 8.75 -11.29 -4.33
N VAL A 16 7.93 -12.33 -4.17
CA VAL A 16 8.33 -13.50 -3.36
C VAL A 16 9.46 -14.27 -4.02
N LYS A 17 9.43 -14.42 -5.36
CA LYS A 17 10.45 -15.17 -6.10
C LYS A 17 11.80 -14.44 -6.17
N HIS A 18 11.79 -13.11 -6.24
CA HIS A 18 12.99 -12.32 -6.53
C HIS A 18 13.38 -11.33 -5.43
N GLY A 19 12.53 -11.14 -4.41
CA GLY A 19 12.65 -10.05 -3.45
C GLY A 19 13.49 -10.34 -2.22
N SER A 20 14.02 -11.56 -2.02
CA SER A 20 14.93 -11.87 -0.91
C SER A 20 14.47 -11.31 0.45
N GLY A 21 13.24 -11.64 0.88
CA GLY A 21 12.66 -11.17 2.16
C GLY A 21 11.90 -9.84 2.06
N LEU A 22 11.77 -9.24 0.87
CA LEU A 22 10.91 -8.07 0.66
C LEU A 22 9.42 -8.36 0.93
N GLU A 23 8.99 -9.61 0.77
CA GLU A 23 7.64 -10.08 1.05
C GLU A 23 7.29 -9.96 2.54
N GLU A 24 8.26 -10.07 3.44
CA GLU A 24 8.07 -9.96 4.89
C GLU A 24 7.98 -8.51 5.36
N LYS A 25 8.44 -7.55 4.54
CA LYS A 25 8.35 -6.14 4.88
C LYS A 25 6.91 -5.65 4.85
N LYS A 26 6.64 -4.69 5.74
CA LYS A 26 5.35 -4.00 5.79
C LYS A 26 5.09 -3.32 4.43
N GLU A 27 3.99 -3.69 3.81
CA GLU A 27 3.59 -3.20 2.49
C GLU A 27 2.43 -2.21 2.62
N ILE A 28 2.50 -1.13 1.84
CA ILE A 28 1.42 -0.15 1.70
C ILE A 28 0.95 -0.22 0.25
N ILE A 29 -0.32 -0.53 0.04
CA ILE A 29 -0.90 -0.62 -1.30
C ILE A 29 -1.51 0.74 -1.64
N VAL A 30 -1.11 1.29 -2.79
CA VAL A 30 -1.58 2.59 -3.27
C VAL A 30 -2.27 2.42 -4.62
N LEU A 31 -3.52 2.86 -4.70
CA LEU A 31 -4.27 2.93 -5.96
C LEU A 31 -4.03 4.30 -6.59
N THR A 32 -3.26 4.31 -7.67
CA THR A 32 -2.94 5.54 -8.42
C THR A 32 -3.97 5.83 -9.51
N LYS A 33 -4.03 7.09 -9.96
CA LYS A 33 -4.97 7.58 -11.00
C LYS A 33 -6.44 7.41 -10.60
N SER A 34 -6.75 7.63 -9.33
CA SER A 34 -8.13 7.56 -8.84
C SER A 34 -9.04 8.59 -9.49
N ASP A 35 -8.50 9.68 -10.05
CA ASP A 35 -9.26 10.67 -10.82
C ASP A 35 -9.99 10.09 -12.06
N LEU A 36 -9.49 8.98 -12.62
CA LEU A 36 -10.09 8.35 -13.80
C LEU A 36 -11.26 7.42 -13.47
N ILE A 37 -11.59 7.25 -12.19
CA ILE A 37 -12.56 6.25 -11.71
C ILE A 37 -13.50 6.92 -10.71
N ASP A 38 -14.81 6.65 -10.84
CA ASP A 38 -15.81 7.18 -9.90
C ASP A 38 -15.50 6.80 -8.45
N GLU A 39 -15.75 7.71 -7.52
CA GLU A 39 -15.49 7.51 -6.10
C GLU A 39 -16.17 6.25 -5.54
N ASP A 40 -17.39 5.94 -5.98
CA ASP A 40 -18.12 4.76 -5.53
C ASP A 40 -17.45 3.46 -6.00
N LYS A 41 -16.91 3.46 -7.22
CA LYS A 41 -16.13 2.33 -7.73
C LYS A 41 -14.82 2.17 -6.97
N ILE A 42 -14.15 3.27 -6.62
CA ILE A 42 -12.95 3.25 -5.79
C ILE A 42 -13.28 2.64 -4.43
N LYS A 43 -14.33 3.11 -3.75
CA LYS A 43 -14.75 2.56 -2.44
C LYS A 43 -15.00 1.06 -2.50
N VAL A 44 -15.67 0.57 -3.56
CA VAL A 44 -15.92 -0.87 -3.74
C VAL A 44 -14.62 -1.65 -3.98
N ILE A 45 -13.71 -1.13 -4.81
CA ILE A 45 -12.43 -1.78 -5.12
C ILE A 45 -11.54 -1.81 -3.86
N THR A 46 -11.42 -0.68 -3.16
CA THR A 46 -10.67 -0.55 -1.90
C THR A 46 -11.19 -1.55 -0.88
N LYS A 47 -12.50 -1.59 -0.60
CA LYS A 47 -13.08 -2.56 0.35
C LYS A 47 -12.81 -4.01 -0.04
N LYS A 48 -12.91 -4.37 -1.33
CA LYS A 48 -12.64 -5.74 -1.80
C LYS A 48 -11.18 -6.13 -1.59
N LEU A 49 -10.26 -5.22 -1.90
CA LEU A 49 -8.83 -5.46 -1.76
C LEU A 49 -8.40 -5.47 -0.28
N GLU A 50 -8.92 -4.57 0.55
CA GLU A 50 -8.68 -4.55 2.00
C GLU A 50 -9.15 -5.87 2.64
N LYS A 51 -10.35 -6.34 2.29
CA LYS A 51 -10.87 -7.62 2.78
C LYS A 51 -10.03 -8.82 2.34
N LYS A 52 -9.48 -8.80 1.13
CA LYS A 52 -8.71 -9.93 0.60
C LYS A 52 -7.28 -9.99 1.14
N PHE A 53 -6.61 -8.85 1.26
CA PHE A 53 -5.20 -8.80 1.61
C PHE A 53 -4.94 -8.37 3.05
N ASN A 54 -5.98 -7.98 3.79
CA ASN A 54 -5.92 -7.47 5.16
C ASN A 54 -4.86 -6.35 5.32
N LYS A 55 -4.70 -5.54 4.27
CA LYS A 55 -3.75 -4.43 4.16
C LYS A 55 -4.51 -3.15 3.94
N LYS A 56 -3.98 -2.04 4.46
CA LYS A 56 -4.54 -0.71 4.29
C LYS A 56 -4.29 -0.23 2.87
N ILE A 57 -5.34 0.27 2.21
CA ILE A 57 -5.26 0.74 0.81
C ILE A 57 -5.57 2.22 0.76
N SER A 58 -4.70 2.98 0.10
CA SER A 58 -4.89 4.42 -0.10
C SER A 58 -5.04 4.73 -1.58
N SER A 59 -6.10 5.45 -1.94
CA SER A 59 -6.25 6.02 -3.28
C SER A 59 -5.53 7.35 -3.36
N ILE A 60 -4.77 7.58 -4.44
CA ILE A 60 -4.14 8.86 -4.74
C ILE A 60 -4.41 9.27 -6.18
N SER A 61 -4.58 10.57 -6.37
CA SER A 61 -4.48 11.22 -7.67
C SER A 61 -3.29 12.16 -7.70
N ILE A 62 -2.63 12.28 -8.84
CA ILE A 62 -1.56 13.25 -9.07
C ILE A 62 -2.15 14.67 -9.13
N ASN A 63 -3.41 14.81 -9.54
CA ASN A 63 -4.09 16.09 -9.64
C ASN A 63 -4.61 16.60 -8.29
N ASP A 64 -4.62 15.75 -7.26
CA ASP A 64 -5.00 16.13 -5.91
C ASP A 64 -3.77 16.17 -4.98
N ILE A 65 -3.30 17.39 -4.71
CA ILE A 65 -2.16 17.64 -3.82
C ILE A 65 -2.42 17.13 -2.40
N ASN A 66 -3.68 17.15 -1.93
CA ASN A 66 -4.01 16.68 -0.58
C ASN A 66 -3.76 15.18 -0.45
N SER A 67 -4.16 14.39 -1.44
CA SER A 67 -3.86 12.95 -1.52
C SER A 67 -2.35 12.66 -1.43
N LEU A 68 -1.51 13.48 -2.07
CA LEU A 68 -0.06 13.34 -2.02
C LEU A 68 0.51 13.67 -0.64
N ILE A 69 -0.01 14.73 0.01
CA ILE A 69 0.38 15.10 1.37
C ILE A 69 -0.03 14.00 2.36
N THR A 70 -1.23 13.43 2.22
CA THR A 70 -1.68 12.31 3.04
C THR A 70 -0.76 11.10 2.89
N LEU A 71 -0.35 10.75 1.66
CA LEU A 71 0.60 9.67 1.42
C LEU A 71 1.97 9.96 2.07
N LYS A 72 2.49 11.18 1.92
CA LYS A 72 3.76 11.60 2.54
C LYS A 72 3.72 11.43 4.07
N ASN A 73 2.64 11.90 4.71
CA ASN A 73 2.47 11.79 6.15
C ASN A 73 2.35 10.33 6.60
N LEU A 74 1.64 9.50 5.81
CA LEU A 74 1.54 8.07 6.06
C LEU A 74 2.91 7.40 6.03
N LEU A 75 3.73 7.66 5.00
CA LEU A 75 5.09 7.13 4.88
C LEU A 75 6.00 7.60 6.03
N LEU A 76 5.91 8.88 6.42
CA LEU A 76 6.70 9.43 7.52
C LEU A 76 6.36 8.74 8.85
N SER A 77 5.07 8.53 9.12
CA SER A 77 4.60 7.85 10.33
C SER A 77 5.11 6.41 10.40
N GLU A 78 5.11 5.69 9.28
CA GLU A 78 5.56 4.30 9.20
C GLU A 78 7.09 4.16 9.27
N LYS A 79 7.82 5.15 8.75
CA LYS A 79 9.28 5.21 8.90
C LYS A 79 9.68 5.42 10.36
N ASN A 80 8.97 6.29 11.09
CA ASN A 80 9.25 6.56 12.50
C ASN A 80 8.98 5.33 13.37
N LYS A 81 7.85 4.64 13.17
CA LYS A 81 7.54 3.37 13.87
C LYS A 81 8.60 2.29 13.62
N ASN A 82 9.07 2.16 12.37
CA ASN A 82 10.14 1.22 12.05
C ASN A 82 11.45 1.57 12.78
N LYS A 83 11.85 2.85 12.83
CA LYS A 83 13.03 3.28 13.60
C LYS A 83 12.91 2.93 15.09
N GLU A 84 11.76 3.20 15.70
CA GLU A 84 11.51 2.86 17.11
C GLU A 84 11.56 1.34 17.36
N SER A 85 11.05 0.53 16.43
CA SER A 85 11.16 -0.94 16.53
C SER A 85 12.58 -1.47 16.39
N VAL A 86 13.42 -0.84 15.55
CA VAL A 86 14.83 -1.20 15.39
C VAL A 86 15.62 -0.83 16.65
N LEU A 87 15.34 0.34 17.22
CA LEU A 87 15.98 0.80 18.46
C LEU A 87 15.58 -0.05 19.67
N LYS A 88 14.33 -0.52 19.77
CA LYS A 88 13.91 -1.46 20.83
C LYS A 88 14.49 -2.87 20.70
N LYS A 89 14.84 -3.30 19.48
CA LYS A 89 15.37 -4.65 19.20
C LYS A 89 16.87 -4.76 19.48
N TRP A 90 17.56 -3.62 19.61
CA TRP A 90 18.97 -3.55 19.95
C TRP A 90 19.13 -3.06 21.39
N SER A 91 19.33 -4.01 22.31
CA SER A 91 19.83 -3.77 23.66
C SER A 91 21.17 -4.50 23.75
N PRO A 92 22.29 -3.84 24.10
CA PRO A 92 23.56 -4.53 24.34
C PRO A 92 23.46 -5.51 25.51
#